data_AF-A0A1S9ZH41-F1
#
_entry.id   AF-A0A1S9ZH41-F1
#
_cell.length_a   1.000
_cell.length_b   1.000
_cell.length_c   1.000
_cell.angle_alpha   90.00
_cell.angle_beta   90.00
_cell.angle_gamma   90.00
#
_symmetry.space_group_name_H-M   'P 1'
#
loop_
_entity.id
_entity.type
_entity.pdbx_description
1 polymer ?
#
loop_
_entity_poly.entity_id
_entity_poly.type
_entity_poly.pdbx_seq_one_letter_code
_entity_poly.pdbx_strand_id
1 'polypeptide(L)'
;MKPFSYPVLMACVLSLVLPLMACAKQPQTKTKHPPPPIDKIGQLRLANNLDRDDGYCLDILGSGDYVRFDMPMTVHNCKPGLYEDEAVTWQADGKIRFPAYNACATAAGINQSVLAGAAVMPRACGERSPFLESQYLQHFSYRDDGRIELVGSGLCLTAGADSDSTFDETHRWRTLSMQKCENAPLAQSQWVFYEVK
;
A
#
# COMPACT_ATOMS: atom_id res chain seq x y z
N MET A 1 44.96 -60.85 -23.65
CA MET A 1 44.12 -61.84 -22.94
C MET A 1 42.85 -61.15 -22.45
N LYS A 2 41.67 -61.52 -22.98
CA LYS A 2 40.36 -61.29 -22.33
C LYS A 2 39.99 -62.59 -21.58
N PRO A 3 39.23 -62.54 -20.46
CA PRO A 3 37.76 -62.72 -20.55
C PRO A 3 36.93 -61.88 -19.54
N PHE A 4 35.74 -61.40 -19.96
CA PHE A 4 34.37 -61.66 -19.43
C PHE A 4 34.12 -61.35 -17.93
N SER A 5 33.11 -60.54 -17.54
CA SER A 5 31.67 -60.85 -17.68
C SER A 5 30.73 -59.62 -17.55
N TYR A 6 29.50 -59.84 -18.03
CA TYR A 6 28.34 -58.97 -18.27
C TYR A 6 27.55 -58.54 -16.99
N PRO A 7 26.45 -57.74 -17.10
CA PRO A 7 26.10 -56.65 -16.20
C PRO A 7 25.05 -57.05 -15.16
N VAL A 8 24.94 -56.26 -14.09
CA VAL A 8 23.76 -56.27 -13.22
C VAL A 8 22.87 -55.09 -13.63
N LEU A 9 21.77 -55.45 -14.29
CA LEU A 9 20.59 -54.64 -14.49
C LEU A 9 19.99 -54.35 -13.10
N MET A 10 20.07 -53.11 -12.62
CA MET A 10 19.31 -52.66 -11.46
C MET A 10 18.26 -51.67 -11.94
N ALA A 11 17.13 -52.22 -12.34
CA ALA A 11 15.87 -51.48 -12.39
C ALA A 11 15.37 -51.30 -10.96
N CYS A 12 15.10 -50.07 -10.53
CA CYS A 12 13.92 -49.77 -9.72
C CYS A 12 13.77 -48.28 -9.42
N VAL A 13 12.67 -47.74 -9.96
CA VAL A 13 11.81 -46.67 -9.42
C VAL A 13 12.39 -45.26 -9.39
N LEU A 14 12.23 -44.56 -10.53
CA LEU A 14 11.97 -43.12 -10.54
C LEU A 14 10.66 -42.87 -9.77
N SER A 15 10.74 -42.54 -8.49
CA SER A 15 9.62 -41.96 -7.76
C SER A 15 9.45 -40.52 -8.21
N LEU A 16 8.60 -40.32 -9.21
CA LEU A 16 7.98 -39.04 -9.55
C LEU A 16 7.09 -38.61 -8.38
N VAL A 17 7.69 -37.99 -7.36
CA VAL A 17 6.94 -37.23 -6.37
C VAL A 17 6.79 -35.82 -6.93
N LEU A 18 5.74 -35.59 -7.72
CA LEU A 18 5.29 -34.24 -8.00
C LEU A 18 4.86 -33.61 -6.66
N PRO A 19 5.49 -32.52 -6.19
CA PRO A 19 4.87 -31.75 -5.14
C PRO A 19 3.64 -31.09 -5.76
N LEU A 20 2.45 -31.54 -5.35
CA LEU A 20 1.24 -30.74 -5.45
C LEU A 20 1.51 -29.43 -4.70
N MET A 21 1.97 -28.40 -5.42
CA MET A 21 1.84 -27.02 -5.00
C MET A 21 0.35 -26.74 -4.95
N ALA A 22 -0.28 -27.11 -3.83
CA ALA A 22 -1.56 -26.56 -3.45
C ALA A 22 -1.30 -25.07 -3.21
N CYS A 23 -1.66 -24.22 -4.18
CA CYS A 23 -1.92 -22.81 -3.92
C CYS A 23 -3.03 -22.76 -2.88
N ALA A 24 -2.65 -22.72 -1.60
CA ALA A 24 -3.56 -22.43 -0.52
C ALA A 24 -4.06 -20.99 -0.74
N LYS A 25 -5.19 -20.84 -1.45
CA LYS A 25 -5.97 -19.60 -1.41
C LYS A 25 -6.32 -19.38 0.05
N GLN A 26 -5.63 -18.45 0.70
CA GLN A 26 -6.00 -18.02 2.05
C GLN A 26 -7.48 -17.65 2.02
N PRO A 27 -8.29 -18.17 2.96
CA PRO A 27 -9.69 -17.82 3.04
C PRO A 27 -9.78 -16.32 3.31
N GLN A 28 -10.22 -15.57 2.30
CA GLN A 28 -10.60 -14.17 2.49
C GLN A 28 -11.88 -14.16 3.30
N THR A 29 -11.75 -13.99 4.60
CA THR A 29 -12.88 -13.62 5.45
C THR A 29 -13.46 -12.33 4.89
N LYS A 30 -14.72 -12.38 4.46
CA LYS A 30 -15.50 -11.23 3.97
C LYS A 30 -15.86 -10.32 5.15
N THR A 31 -14.86 -9.86 5.90
CA THR A 31 -15.07 -8.89 6.96
C THR A 31 -15.29 -7.54 6.28
N LYS A 32 -16.48 -6.97 6.46
CA LYS A 32 -16.77 -5.62 5.97
C LYS A 32 -16.04 -4.61 6.84
N HIS A 33 -15.18 -3.79 6.24
CA HIS A 33 -14.51 -2.70 6.94
C HIS A 33 -15.38 -1.43 6.88
N PRO A 34 -15.59 -0.73 8.03
CA PRO A 34 -16.30 0.53 8.01
C PRO A 34 -15.45 1.59 7.28
N PRO A 35 -16.06 2.45 6.45
CA PRO A 35 -15.34 3.54 5.82
C PRO A 35 -14.85 4.55 6.89
N PRO A 36 -13.78 5.30 6.58
CA PRO A 36 -13.35 6.41 7.42
C PRO A 36 -14.50 7.41 7.65
N PRO A 37 -14.66 7.94 8.87
CA PRO A 37 -15.63 9.00 9.12
C PRO A 37 -15.25 10.28 8.36
N ILE A 38 -16.26 10.93 7.78
CA ILE A 38 -16.06 12.15 6.98
C ILE A 38 -15.62 13.31 7.88
N ASP A 39 -14.61 14.05 7.42
CA ASP A 39 -14.09 15.27 8.03
C ASP A 39 -13.59 15.13 9.49
N LYS A 40 -13.33 13.88 9.91
CA LYS A 40 -12.60 13.59 11.15
C LYS A 40 -11.12 13.46 10.87
N ILE A 41 -10.31 13.96 11.80
CA ILE A 41 -8.86 13.89 11.71
C ILE A 41 -8.37 12.68 12.50
N GLY A 42 -7.51 11.89 11.89
CA GLY A 42 -6.90 10.71 12.48
C GLY A 42 -5.76 10.19 11.61
N GLN A 43 -5.34 8.97 11.86
CA GLN A 43 -4.36 8.28 11.02
C GLN A 43 -5.04 7.28 10.10
N LEU A 44 -4.55 7.16 8.88
CA LEU A 44 -4.91 6.05 8.00
C LEU A 44 -3.83 4.98 8.11
N ARG A 45 -4.16 3.87 8.78
CA ARG A 45 -3.23 2.79 9.10
C ARG A 45 -3.45 1.59 8.20
N LEU A 46 -2.41 0.80 7.92
CA LEU A 46 -2.62 -0.55 7.41
C LEU A 46 -3.38 -1.38 8.45
N ALA A 47 -4.30 -2.22 7.98
CA ALA A 47 -5.06 -3.13 8.84
C ALA A 47 -4.18 -4.25 9.42
N ASN A 48 -3.10 -4.59 8.73
CA ASN A 48 -2.07 -5.53 9.17
C ASN A 48 -0.82 -4.72 9.57
N ASN A 49 -0.28 -4.98 10.76
CA ASN A 49 0.91 -4.25 11.22
C ASN A 49 2.21 -4.69 10.51
N LEU A 50 2.14 -5.73 9.68
CA LEU A 50 3.25 -6.37 8.97
C LEU A 50 4.30 -6.87 9.97
N ASP A 51 5.50 -6.29 9.94
CA ASP A 51 6.67 -6.64 10.73
C ASP A 51 6.85 -5.76 11.98
N ARG A 52 5.83 -5.01 12.38
CA ARG A 52 5.92 -4.03 13.47
C ARG A 52 4.79 -4.15 14.48
N ASP A 53 5.03 -3.66 15.70
CA ASP A 53 4.00 -3.59 16.75
C ASP A 53 3.22 -2.27 16.72
N ASP A 54 3.89 -1.16 16.37
CA ASP A 54 3.28 0.16 16.19
C ASP A 54 2.54 0.29 14.85
N GLY A 55 2.77 -0.65 13.92
CA GLY A 55 2.10 -0.71 12.63
C GLY A 55 2.57 0.38 11.67
N TYR A 56 1.77 0.61 10.63
CA TYR A 56 2.15 1.42 9.47
C TYR A 56 1.05 2.40 9.08
N CYS A 57 1.42 3.67 8.85
CA CYS A 57 0.55 4.80 8.61
C CYS A 57 0.88 5.46 7.26
N LEU A 58 -0.14 6.03 6.63
CA LEU A 58 0.03 6.91 5.48
C LEU A 58 0.77 8.19 5.90
N ASP A 59 1.86 8.52 5.20
CA ASP A 59 2.80 9.55 5.65
C ASP A 59 3.26 10.44 4.47
N ILE A 60 3.42 11.75 4.76
CA ILE A 60 4.17 12.66 3.89
C ILE A 60 5.62 12.70 4.35
N LEU A 61 6.52 12.39 3.43
CA LEU A 61 7.95 12.34 3.73
C LEU A 61 8.48 13.67 4.31
N GLY A 62 9.22 13.56 5.40
CA GLY A 62 9.90 14.66 6.08
C GLY A 62 9.24 15.02 7.41
N SER A 63 9.69 16.08 8.06
CA SER A 63 9.11 16.52 9.33
C SER A 63 9.38 18.00 9.57
N GLY A 64 8.41 18.74 10.11
CA GLY A 64 8.55 20.17 10.36
C GLY A 64 8.93 20.94 9.09
N ASP A 65 10.02 21.71 9.13
CA ASP A 65 10.50 22.49 7.99
C ASP A 65 11.08 21.64 6.84
N TYR A 66 11.24 20.33 7.04
CA TYR A 66 11.84 19.41 6.07
C TYR A 66 10.82 18.56 5.29
N VAL A 67 9.52 18.86 5.40
CA VAL A 67 8.46 18.18 4.65
C VAL A 67 8.67 18.34 3.14
N ARG A 68 8.53 17.23 2.38
CA ARG A 68 8.87 17.14 0.96
C ARG A 68 7.64 16.91 0.09
N PHE A 69 7.11 17.99 -0.48
CA PHE A 69 5.99 17.91 -1.43
C PHE A 69 6.41 17.49 -2.86
N ASP A 70 7.71 17.52 -3.13
CA ASP A 70 8.32 17.12 -4.40
C ASP A 70 8.66 15.64 -4.48
N MET A 71 8.47 14.89 -3.39
CA MET A 71 8.75 13.46 -3.29
C MET A 71 7.47 12.63 -3.10
N PRO A 72 7.49 11.34 -3.45
CA PRO A 72 6.40 10.44 -3.14
C PRO A 72 6.09 10.39 -1.64
N MET A 73 4.80 10.27 -1.33
CA MET A 73 4.33 9.85 -0.02
C MET A 73 4.84 8.44 0.28
N THR A 74 4.92 8.11 1.57
CA THR A 74 5.40 6.81 2.03
C THR A 74 4.38 6.16 2.96
N VAL A 75 4.70 4.93 3.35
CA VAL A 75 4.07 4.29 4.50
C VAL A 75 5.10 4.21 5.59
N HIS A 76 4.96 5.02 6.62
CA HIS A 76 5.90 5.09 7.74
C HIS A 76 5.34 4.34 8.94
N ASN A 77 6.18 3.91 9.89
CA ASN A 77 5.65 3.34 11.13
C ASN A 77 4.81 4.38 11.88
N CYS A 78 3.64 3.97 12.37
CA CYS A 78 2.69 4.91 12.95
C CYS A 78 3.26 5.60 14.20
N LYS A 79 3.09 6.92 14.26
CA LYS A 79 3.50 7.69 15.43
C LYS A 79 2.51 7.49 16.58
N PRO A 80 2.97 7.57 17.85
CA PRO A 80 2.13 7.38 19.04
C PRO A 80 1.12 8.51 19.27
N GLY A 81 1.19 9.59 18.48
CA GLY A 81 0.27 10.73 18.51
C GLY A 81 -0.10 11.16 17.10
N LEU A 82 -0.89 12.24 17.00
CA LEU A 82 -1.31 12.80 15.73
C LEU A 82 -0.34 13.89 15.25
N TYR A 83 0.63 13.50 14.45
CA TYR A 83 1.60 14.40 13.83
C TYR A 83 1.08 14.88 12.48
N GLU A 84 1.45 16.10 12.09
CA GLU A 84 0.90 16.79 10.91
C GLU A 84 1.03 16.01 9.59
N ASP A 85 2.10 15.23 9.46
CA ASP A 85 2.48 14.41 8.30
C ASP A 85 1.85 13.01 8.26
N GLU A 86 1.22 12.56 9.34
CA GLU A 86 0.37 11.35 9.37
C GLU A 86 -1.10 11.68 9.67
N ALA A 87 -1.41 12.94 9.95
CA ALA A 87 -2.76 13.41 10.20
C ALA A 87 -3.51 13.53 8.88
N VAL A 88 -4.58 12.76 8.73
CA VAL A 88 -5.43 12.78 7.56
C VAL A 88 -6.89 12.99 7.90
N THR A 89 -7.61 13.55 6.95
CA THR A 89 -9.07 13.57 6.92
C THR A 89 -9.58 12.96 5.62
N TRP A 90 -10.65 12.18 5.71
CA TRP A 90 -11.39 11.70 4.56
C TRP A 90 -12.50 12.70 4.24
N GLN A 91 -12.43 13.34 3.08
CA GLN A 91 -13.40 14.34 2.67
C GLN A 91 -14.65 13.70 2.04
N ALA A 92 -15.78 14.41 2.07
CA ALA A 92 -17.04 13.93 1.49
C ALA A 92 -16.94 13.60 -0.01
N ASP A 93 -16.03 14.25 -0.74
CA ASP A 93 -15.76 14.00 -2.15
C ASP A 93 -14.76 12.84 -2.40
N GLY A 94 -14.28 12.17 -1.34
CA GLY A 94 -13.36 11.04 -1.46
C GLY A 94 -11.88 11.42 -1.52
N LYS A 95 -11.53 12.68 -1.27
CA LYS A 95 -10.12 13.07 -1.09
C LYS A 95 -9.59 12.63 0.27
N ILE A 96 -8.33 12.21 0.29
CA ILE A 96 -7.55 12.01 1.51
C ILE A 96 -6.67 13.25 1.68
N ARG A 97 -7.00 14.10 2.66
CA ARG A 97 -6.35 15.40 2.87
C ARG A 97 -5.49 15.39 4.13
N PHE A 98 -4.30 15.99 4.04
CA PHE A 98 -3.42 16.34 5.14
C PHE A 98 -3.72 17.79 5.56
N PRO A 99 -4.44 18.02 6.67
CA PRO A 99 -5.02 19.32 6.97
C PRO A 99 -3.97 20.38 7.24
N ALA A 100 -2.88 20.05 7.95
CA ALA A 100 -1.80 20.98 8.27
C ALA A 100 -1.11 21.56 7.03
N TYR A 101 -1.05 20.78 5.95
CA TYR A 101 -0.35 21.15 4.73
C TYR A 101 -1.26 21.58 3.57
N ASN A 102 -2.59 21.49 3.75
CA ASN A 102 -3.56 21.67 2.67
C ASN A 102 -3.22 20.83 1.41
N ALA A 103 -2.66 19.64 1.63
CA ALA A 103 -2.24 18.71 0.60
C ALA A 103 -3.20 17.51 0.56
N CYS A 104 -3.36 16.92 -0.61
CA CYS A 104 -4.16 15.73 -0.85
C CYS A 104 -3.29 14.63 -1.45
N ALA A 105 -3.54 13.40 -1.02
CA ALA A 105 -2.95 12.22 -1.66
C ALA A 105 -3.38 12.20 -3.13
N THR A 106 -2.41 12.12 -4.04
CA THR A 106 -2.62 12.24 -5.48
C THR A 106 -1.89 11.12 -6.20
N ALA A 107 -2.61 10.23 -6.88
CA ALA A 107 -1.98 9.23 -7.72
C ALA A 107 -1.18 9.92 -8.83
N ALA A 108 0.09 9.56 -8.99
CA ALA A 108 0.92 10.05 -10.09
C ALA A 108 0.34 9.53 -11.41
N GLY A 109 -0.02 10.44 -12.30
CA GLY A 109 -0.69 10.11 -13.54
C GLY A 109 -0.45 11.18 -14.59
N ILE A 110 -0.93 10.94 -15.79
CA ILE A 110 -0.92 11.90 -16.88
C ILE A 110 -2.36 12.17 -17.27
N ASN A 111 -2.75 13.45 -17.20
CA ASN A 111 -4.13 13.89 -17.41
C ASN A 111 -5.09 13.17 -16.45
N GLN A 112 -5.86 12.20 -16.95
CA GLN A 112 -6.90 11.48 -16.21
C GLN A 112 -6.56 9.99 -16.00
N SER A 113 -5.34 9.57 -16.33
CA SER A 113 -4.94 8.17 -16.34
C SER A 113 -3.78 7.90 -15.39
N VAL A 114 -3.84 6.73 -14.75
CA VAL A 114 -2.85 6.21 -13.80
C VAL A 114 -2.51 4.78 -14.21
N LEU A 115 -1.23 4.42 -14.14
CA LEU A 115 -0.77 3.06 -14.38
C LEU A 115 -0.45 2.36 -13.07
N ALA A 116 -0.55 1.03 -13.05
CA ALA A 116 -0.08 0.24 -11.92
C ALA A 116 1.42 0.49 -11.69
N GLY A 117 1.81 0.59 -10.42
CA GLY A 117 3.16 1.02 -10.01
C GLY A 117 3.31 2.53 -9.84
N ALA A 118 2.32 3.34 -10.22
CA ALA A 118 2.38 4.79 -10.02
C ALA A 118 2.52 5.13 -8.53
N ALA A 119 3.45 6.02 -8.21
CA ALA A 119 3.60 6.58 -6.87
C ALA A 119 2.38 7.42 -6.48
N VAL A 120 2.25 7.71 -5.19
CA VAL A 120 1.29 8.70 -4.68
C VAL A 120 2.06 9.92 -4.19
N MET A 121 1.65 11.10 -4.63
CA MET A 121 2.30 12.37 -4.34
C MET A 121 1.41 13.23 -3.44
N PRO A 122 1.99 14.02 -2.52
CA PRO A 122 1.24 15.03 -1.78
C PRO A 122 1.15 16.31 -2.61
N ARG A 123 -0.01 16.57 -3.22
CA ARG A 123 -0.23 17.76 -4.08
C ARG A 123 -1.27 18.67 -3.48
N ALA A 124 -1.32 19.93 -3.93
CA ALA A 124 -2.40 20.82 -3.51
C ALA A 124 -3.76 20.18 -3.84
N CYS A 125 -4.70 20.26 -2.90
CA CYS A 125 -6.04 19.72 -3.10
C CYS A 125 -6.74 20.48 -4.25
N GLY A 126 -7.22 19.76 -5.26
CA GLY A 126 -7.85 20.37 -6.43
C GLY A 126 -6.89 21.05 -7.41
N GLU A 127 -5.57 20.76 -7.34
CA GLU A 127 -4.59 21.30 -8.28
C GLU A 127 -4.95 20.98 -9.75
N ARG A 128 -4.87 21.97 -10.62
CA ARG A 128 -4.98 21.79 -12.06
C ARG A 128 -3.79 22.45 -12.72
N SER A 129 -2.95 21.66 -13.36
CA SER A 129 -1.76 22.11 -14.08
C SER A 129 -1.54 21.20 -15.30
N PRO A 130 -0.74 21.61 -16.29
CA PRO A 130 -0.43 20.75 -17.42
C PRO A 130 0.04 19.37 -16.94
N PHE A 131 -0.58 18.31 -17.49
CA PHE A 131 -0.32 16.91 -17.15
C PHE A 131 -0.83 16.44 -15.77
N LEU A 132 -1.47 17.30 -14.97
CA LEU A 132 -2.08 16.96 -13.68
C LEU A 132 -3.52 17.47 -13.58
N GLU A 133 -4.49 16.57 -13.71
CA GLU A 133 -5.91 16.87 -13.43
C GLU A 133 -6.33 16.20 -12.12
N SER A 134 -6.06 16.86 -10.99
CA SER A 134 -6.31 16.30 -9.65
C SER A 134 -7.73 15.80 -9.43
N GLN A 135 -8.72 16.34 -10.15
CA GLN A 135 -10.12 15.91 -10.08
C GLN A 135 -10.29 14.40 -10.41
N TYR A 136 -9.37 13.79 -11.14
CA TYR A 136 -9.38 12.33 -11.41
C TYR A 136 -8.32 11.57 -10.61
N LEU A 137 -7.34 12.28 -10.05
CA LEU A 137 -6.15 11.69 -9.43
C LEU A 137 -6.17 11.73 -7.89
N GLN A 138 -7.12 12.46 -7.29
CA GLN A 138 -7.26 12.63 -5.84
C GLN A 138 -8.55 12.04 -5.24
N HIS A 139 -9.40 11.40 -6.06
CA HIS A 139 -10.69 10.89 -5.59
C HIS A 139 -10.61 9.39 -5.39
N PHE A 140 -10.77 8.95 -4.15
CA PHE A 140 -10.69 7.56 -3.75
C PHE A 140 -12.04 7.06 -3.23
N SER A 141 -12.27 5.76 -3.42
CA SER A 141 -13.35 5.03 -2.78
C SER A 141 -12.78 4.06 -1.75
N TYR A 142 -13.44 3.97 -0.60
CA TYR A 142 -13.15 2.96 0.40
C TYR A 142 -14.03 1.74 0.12
N ARG A 143 -13.40 0.61 -0.19
CA ARG A 143 -14.09 -0.64 -0.53
C ARG A 143 -14.53 -1.37 0.72
N ASP A 144 -15.54 -2.23 0.59
CA ASP A 144 -16.06 -3.05 1.70
C ASP A 144 -14.98 -3.97 2.31
N ASP A 145 -13.95 -4.34 1.54
CA ASP A 145 -12.82 -5.14 2.02
C ASP A 145 -11.69 -4.30 2.63
N GLY A 146 -11.89 -3.01 2.87
CA GLY A 146 -10.93 -2.12 3.49
C GLY A 146 -9.84 -1.60 2.56
N ARG A 147 -9.83 -2.01 1.28
CA ARG A 147 -8.92 -1.42 0.30
C ARG A 147 -9.41 -0.05 -0.15
N ILE A 148 -8.46 0.83 -0.46
CA ILE A 148 -8.73 2.17 -0.98
C ILE A 148 -8.41 2.17 -2.46
N GLU A 149 -9.41 2.40 -3.30
CA GLU A 149 -9.28 2.42 -4.76
C GLU A 149 -9.33 3.86 -5.28
N LEU A 150 -8.49 4.18 -6.27
CA LEU A 150 -8.70 5.40 -7.05
C LEU A 150 -9.93 5.20 -7.92
N VAL A 151 -10.96 6.04 -7.75
CA VAL A 151 -12.34 5.79 -8.23
C VAL A 151 -12.37 5.30 -9.68
N GLY A 152 -12.87 4.08 -9.88
CA GLY A 152 -13.13 3.50 -11.20
C GLY A 152 -11.89 3.01 -11.96
N SER A 153 -10.70 3.08 -11.35
CA SER A 153 -9.45 2.68 -12.01
C SER A 153 -9.12 1.19 -11.85
N GLY A 154 -9.70 0.51 -10.85
CA GLY A 154 -9.24 -0.81 -10.43
C GLY A 154 -7.84 -0.82 -9.80
N LEU A 155 -7.28 0.34 -9.45
CA LEU A 155 -6.01 0.49 -8.76
C LEU A 155 -6.22 0.86 -7.29
N CYS A 156 -5.58 0.11 -6.40
CA CYS A 156 -5.65 0.24 -4.97
C CYS A 156 -4.36 0.83 -4.38
N LEU A 157 -4.52 1.73 -3.41
CA LEU A 157 -3.46 2.26 -2.58
C LEU A 157 -2.79 1.12 -1.81
N THR A 158 -1.50 0.89 -2.06
CA THR A 158 -0.79 -0.31 -1.59
C THR A 158 0.61 0.04 -1.09
N ALA A 159 0.94 -0.47 0.09
CA ALA A 159 2.27 -0.41 0.68
C ALA A 159 3.25 -1.37 0.00
N GLY A 160 4.53 -1.02 -0.03
CA GLY A 160 5.61 -1.87 -0.52
C GLY A 160 5.83 -3.11 0.34
N ALA A 161 6.32 -4.18 -0.31
CA ALA A 161 6.64 -5.45 0.37
C ALA A 161 7.88 -5.35 1.28
N ASP A 162 8.81 -4.46 0.94
CA ASP A 162 10.04 -4.25 1.68
C ASP A 162 9.93 -3.03 2.60
N SER A 163 10.58 -3.14 3.76
CA SER A 163 10.76 -2.06 4.73
C SER A 163 12.23 -1.75 4.89
N ASP A 164 12.56 -0.48 5.10
CA ASP A 164 13.93 -0.04 5.41
C ASP A 164 13.93 1.03 6.50
N SER A 165 15.09 1.31 7.10
CA SER A 165 15.26 2.39 8.06
C SER A 165 15.19 3.76 7.40
N THR A 166 14.82 4.78 8.18
CA THR A 166 14.98 6.18 7.77
C THR A 166 16.34 6.70 8.28
N PHE A 167 16.46 7.99 8.61
CA PHE A 167 17.64 8.51 9.31
C PHE A 167 17.69 8.08 10.79
N ASP A 168 16.56 7.64 11.35
CA ASP A 168 16.47 7.04 12.68
C ASP A 168 16.39 5.51 12.54
N GLU A 169 17.26 4.78 13.23
CA GLU A 169 17.36 3.32 13.15
C GLU A 169 16.13 2.58 13.69
N THR A 170 15.27 3.24 14.46
CA THR A 170 14.03 2.66 15.00
C THR A 170 12.84 2.85 14.06
N HIS A 171 12.92 3.84 13.18
CA HIS A 171 11.89 4.19 12.23
C HIS A 171 11.97 3.31 10.99
N ARG A 172 10.81 2.96 10.43
CA ARG A 172 10.72 2.15 9.21
C ARG A 172 9.78 2.82 8.22
N TRP A 173 10.13 2.71 6.96
CA TRP A 173 9.28 3.15 5.86
C TRP A 173 9.14 2.06 4.81
N ARG A 174 8.07 2.16 4.02
CA ARG A 174 7.77 1.34 2.85
C ARG A 174 7.33 2.27 1.72
N THR A 175 7.50 1.82 0.48
CA THR A 175 6.97 2.55 -0.67
C THR A 175 5.44 2.59 -0.64
N LEU A 176 4.85 3.59 -1.30
CA LEU A 176 3.41 3.72 -1.49
C LEU A 176 3.10 3.87 -2.98
N SER A 177 2.23 3.01 -3.50
CA SER A 177 1.90 3.02 -4.92
C SER A 177 0.48 2.55 -5.22
N MET A 178 0.01 2.88 -6.41
CA MET A 178 -1.24 2.38 -6.99
C MET A 178 -0.98 1.03 -7.64
N GLN A 179 -1.57 -0.04 -7.12
CA GLN A 179 -1.42 -1.40 -7.65
C GLN A 179 -2.76 -1.93 -8.14
N LYS A 180 -2.77 -2.84 -9.12
CA LYS A 180 -4.03 -3.50 -9.50
C LYS A 180 -4.65 -4.16 -8.27
N CYS A 181 -5.88 -3.79 -7.93
CA CYS A 181 -6.54 -4.28 -6.72
C CYS A 181 -6.55 -5.83 -6.68
N GLU A 182 -6.80 -6.51 -7.80
CA GLU A 182 -6.79 -7.97 -7.91
C GLU A 182 -5.45 -8.64 -7.55
N ASN A 183 -4.33 -7.91 -7.67
CA ASN A 183 -2.98 -8.44 -7.42
C ASN A 183 -2.35 -7.86 -6.14
N ALA A 184 -2.91 -6.77 -5.59
CA ALA A 184 -2.43 -6.17 -4.35
C ALA A 184 -2.69 -7.12 -3.18
N PRO A 185 -1.66 -7.59 -2.45
CA PRO A 185 -1.89 -8.46 -1.32
C PRO A 185 -2.60 -7.70 -0.20
N LEU A 186 -3.53 -8.37 0.47
CA LEU A 186 -4.44 -7.72 1.42
C LEU A 186 -3.69 -7.08 2.60
N ALA A 187 -2.63 -7.73 3.09
CA ALA A 187 -1.83 -7.22 4.20
C ALA A 187 -1.21 -5.84 3.91
N GLN A 188 -0.94 -5.51 2.65
CA GLN A 188 -0.36 -4.23 2.23
C GLN A 188 -1.39 -3.24 1.65
N SER A 189 -2.65 -3.65 1.46
CA SER A 189 -3.63 -2.84 0.73
C SER A 189 -4.93 -2.59 1.50
N GLN A 190 -5.16 -3.27 2.62
CA GLN A 190 -6.27 -2.97 3.51
C GLN A 190 -5.86 -1.87 4.51
N TRP A 191 -6.68 -0.83 4.60
CA TRP A 191 -6.46 0.33 5.43
C TRP A 191 -7.59 0.49 6.45
N VAL A 192 -7.30 1.06 7.61
CA VAL A 192 -8.27 1.38 8.65
C VAL A 192 -8.04 2.80 9.14
N PHE A 193 -9.11 3.52 9.43
CA PHE A 193 -9.03 4.83 10.05
C PHE A 193 -8.93 4.68 11.57
N TYR A 194 -7.94 5.34 12.17
CA TYR A 194 -7.70 5.36 13.60
C TYR A 194 -7.77 6.79 14.12
N GLU A 195 -8.81 7.10 14.89
CA GLU A 195 -8.90 8.37 15.61
C GLU A 195 -7.95 8.31 16.81
N VAL A 196 -6.88 9.11 16.77
CA VAL A 196 -5.96 9.26 17.89
C VAL A 196 -6.70 10.05 18.97
N LYS A 197 -6.85 9.45 20.15
CA LYS A 197 -7.51 10.06 21.31
C LYS A 197 -6.59 11.00 22.07
#